data_AF-A0A7S2NIC1-F1
#
_entry.id   AF-A0A7S2NIC1-F1
#
_cell.length_a   1.000
_cell.length_b   1.000
_cell.length_c   1.000
_cell.angle_alpha   90.00
_cell.angle_beta   90.00
_cell.angle_gamma   90.00
#
_symmetry.space_group_name_H-M   'P 1'
#
loop_
_entity.id
_entity.type
_entity.pdbx_description
1 polymer ?
#
loop_
_entity_poly.entity_id
_entity_poly.type
_entity_poly.pdbx_seq_one_letter_code
_entity_poly.pdbx_strand_id
1 'polypeptide(L)'
;KILEEEKQRRRAFQAERRRKQIEEERRQVKAEQDRMQREKEEKEERKRQQEEKERKRREEEERQWLARQPKPCETCNGGGKCVACSGKGTAFAMFLAPAVDDGGSSFNMGRKLQGCEECGGCRQNIVGQLRQGSGKCAACNGHGMIWPETVTSPKSRRFNVTGFGMVNGEVGSPKSQTLHPLSPM
;
A
#
# COMPACT_ATOMS: atom_id res chain seq x y z
N LYS A 1 74.44 -56.49 27.17
CA LYS A 1 74.57 -55.05 26.86
C LYS A 1 73.91 -54.69 25.51
N ILE A 2 74.33 -55.28 24.38
CA ILE A 2 73.77 -54.97 23.03
C ILE A 2 72.24 -55.18 22.93
N LEU A 3 71.71 -56.31 23.40
CA LEU A 3 70.27 -56.64 23.39
C LEU A 3 69.38 -55.64 24.17
N GLU A 4 69.94 -55.03 25.21
CA GLU A 4 69.21 -54.14 26.11
C GLU A 4 69.10 -52.72 25.52
N GLU A 5 70.16 -52.29 24.85
CA GLU A 5 70.23 -51.04 24.10
C GLU A 5 69.31 -51.07 22.87
N GLU A 6 69.23 -52.20 22.17
CA GLU A 6 68.29 -52.40 21.06
C GLU A 6 66.82 -52.36 21.54
N LYS A 7 66.54 -53.00 22.67
CA LYS A 7 65.20 -52.96 23.30
C LYS A 7 64.82 -51.54 23.74
N GLN A 8 65.76 -50.76 24.26
CA GLN A 8 65.54 -49.35 24.60
C GLN A 8 65.28 -48.49 23.35
N ARG A 9 66.07 -48.65 22.29
CA ARG A 9 65.85 -47.95 21.00
C ARG A 9 64.47 -48.26 20.42
N ARG A 10 64.04 -49.53 20.45
CA ARG A 10 62.72 -49.92 19.94
C ARG A 10 61.57 -49.34 20.76
N ARG A 11 61.72 -49.25 22.09
CA ARG A 11 60.74 -48.61 22.98
C ARG A 11 60.66 -47.10 22.75
N ALA A 12 61.80 -46.42 22.61
CA ALA A 12 61.85 -44.99 22.32
C ALA A 12 61.19 -44.66 20.98
N PHE A 13 61.50 -45.42 19.92
CA PHE A 13 60.88 -45.26 18.60
C PHE A 13 59.35 -45.48 18.63
N GLN A 14 58.87 -46.51 19.34
CA GLN A 14 57.43 -46.73 19.49
C GLN A 14 56.75 -45.62 20.30
N ALA A 15 57.40 -45.11 21.35
CA ALA A 15 56.88 -44.00 22.14
C ALA A 15 56.81 -42.70 21.32
N GLU A 16 57.82 -42.41 20.51
CA GLU A 16 57.83 -41.26 19.61
C GLU A 16 56.72 -41.36 18.55
N ARG A 17 56.55 -42.54 17.93
CA ARG A 17 55.47 -42.78 16.96
C ARG A 17 54.09 -42.58 17.58
N ARG A 18 53.88 -43.09 18.80
CA ARG A 18 52.62 -42.88 19.55
C ARG A 18 52.39 -41.40 19.88
N ARG A 19 53.42 -40.66 20.30
CA ARG A 19 53.32 -39.21 20.56
C ARG A 19 52.91 -38.45 19.30
N LYS A 20 53.56 -38.74 18.16
CA LYS A 20 53.23 -38.13 16.87
C LYS A 20 51.78 -38.43 16.44
N GLN A 21 51.32 -39.68 16.61
CA GLN A 21 49.93 -40.05 16.30
C GLN A 21 48.92 -39.31 17.18
N ILE A 22 49.15 -39.23 18.50
CA ILE A 22 48.26 -38.50 19.43
C ILE A 22 48.23 -37.01 19.11
N GLU A 23 49.38 -36.41 18.77
CA GLU A 23 49.44 -34.99 18.40
C GLU A 23 48.71 -34.71 17.08
N GLU A 24 48.88 -35.57 16.08
CA GLU A 24 48.18 -35.47 14.80
C GLU A 24 46.67 -35.63 14.97
N GLU A 25 46.21 -36.64 15.72
CA GLU A 25 44.80 -36.85 16.04
C GLU A 25 44.21 -35.65 16.79
N ARG A 26 44.92 -35.11 17.79
CA ARG A 26 44.51 -33.91 18.52
C ARG A 26 44.41 -32.69 17.59
N ARG A 27 45.31 -32.57 16.62
CA ARG A 27 45.29 -31.49 15.63
C ARG A 27 44.11 -31.63 14.67
N GLN A 28 43.79 -32.84 14.23
CA GLN A 28 42.64 -33.12 13.37
C GLN A 28 41.33 -32.82 14.09
N VAL A 29 41.15 -33.31 15.33
CA VAL A 29 39.96 -33.04 16.15
C VAL A 29 39.77 -31.54 16.37
N LYS A 30 40.84 -30.80 16.68
CA LYS A 30 40.74 -29.34 16.86
C LYS A 30 40.35 -28.63 15.55
N ALA A 31 40.94 -29.01 14.42
CA ALA A 31 40.59 -28.43 13.12
C ALA A 31 39.14 -28.71 12.72
N GLU A 32 38.62 -29.90 13.03
CA GLU A 32 37.22 -30.25 12.79
C GLU A 32 36.26 -29.47 13.69
N GLN A 33 36.59 -29.31 14.98
CA GLN A 33 35.83 -28.48 15.91
C GLN A 33 35.79 -27.02 15.46
N ASP A 34 36.94 -26.46 15.07
CA ASP A 34 37.03 -25.09 14.57
C ASP A 34 36.21 -24.91 13.27
N ARG A 35 36.23 -25.91 12.37
CA ARG A 35 35.41 -25.89 11.14
C ARG A 35 33.92 -25.94 11.45
N MET A 36 33.50 -26.84 12.34
CA MET A 36 32.10 -26.98 12.76
C MET A 36 31.59 -25.71 13.47
N GLN A 37 32.43 -25.08 14.28
CA GLN A 37 32.09 -23.83 14.95
C GLN A 37 31.89 -22.70 13.93
N ARG A 38 32.80 -22.53 12.97
CA ARG A 38 32.65 -21.52 11.91
C ARG A 38 31.40 -21.73 11.08
N GLU A 39 31.10 -22.97 10.70
CA GLU A 39 29.89 -23.29 9.93
C GLU A 39 28.61 -22.98 10.73
N LYS A 40 28.61 -23.24 12.04
CA LYS A 40 27.49 -22.90 12.93
C LYS A 40 27.29 -21.39 13.04
N GLU A 41 28.38 -20.64 13.21
CA GLU A 41 28.34 -19.17 13.28
C GLU A 41 27.86 -18.56 11.95
N GLU A 42 28.34 -19.04 10.80
CA GLU A 42 27.90 -18.59 9.48
C GLU A 42 26.41 -18.89 9.23
N LYS A 43 25.94 -20.08 9.65
CA LYS A 43 24.53 -20.46 9.54
C LYS A 43 23.63 -19.60 10.43
N GLU A 44 24.08 -19.28 11.65
CA GLU A 44 23.34 -18.39 12.55
C GLU A 44 23.27 -16.97 11.99
N GLU A 45 24.38 -16.43 11.47
CA GLU A 45 24.43 -15.10 10.88
C GLU A 45 23.54 -15.01 9.64
N ARG A 46 23.60 -16.02 8.75
CA ARG A 46 22.71 -16.09 7.59
C ARG A 46 21.24 -16.15 8.00
N LYS A 47 20.91 -16.90 9.05
CA LYS A 47 19.53 -16.97 9.58
C LYS A 47 19.10 -15.61 10.11
N ARG A 48 19.95 -14.93 10.88
CA ARG A 48 19.70 -13.59 11.42
C ARG A 48 19.45 -12.56 10.30
N GLN A 49 20.26 -12.60 9.24
CA GLN A 49 20.08 -11.72 8.08
C GLN A 49 18.79 -12.01 7.30
N GLN A 50 18.39 -13.27 7.18
CA GLN A 50 17.12 -13.64 6.54
C GLN A 50 15.92 -13.16 7.35
N GLU A 51 15.94 -13.35 8.67
CA GLU A 51 14.89 -12.89 9.57
C GLU A 51 14.78 -11.34 9.54
N GLU A 52 15.90 -10.61 9.53
CA GLU A 52 15.88 -9.15 9.44
C GLU A 52 15.34 -8.65 8.08
N LYS A 53 15.75 -9.28 6.97
CA LYS A 53 15.22 -8.94 5.63
C LYS A 53 13.72 -9.21 5.54
N GLU A 54 13.25 -10.33 6.08
CA GLU A 54 11.84 -10.65 6.10
C GLU A 54 11.05 -9.66 6.96
N ARG A 55 11.59 -9.30 8.13
CA ARG A 55 10.97 -8.28 8.99
C ARG A 55 10.83 -6.95 8.26
N LYS A 56 11.91 -6.47 7.62
CA LYS A 56 11.88 -5.23 6.81
C LYS A 56 10.87 -5.30 5.67
N ARG A 57 10.78 -6.45 4.97
CA ARG A 57 9.80 -6.64 3.90
C ARG A 57 8.37 -6.52 4.43
N ARG A 58 8.05 -7.17 5.57
CA ARG A 58 6.72 -7.10 6.19
C ARG A 58 6.38 -5.67 6.64
N GLU A 59 7.32 -4.96 7.27
CA GLU A 59 7.14 -3.56 7.69
C GLU A 59 6.88 -2.64 6.49
N GLU A 60 7.56 -2.87 5.36
CA GLU A 60 7.33 -2.10 4.13
C GLU A 60 5.99 -2.43 3.47
N GLU A 61 5.61 -3.70 3.41
CA GLU A 61 4.31 -4.15 2.90
C GLU A 61 3.15 -3.55 3.72
N GLU A 62 3.26 -3.56 5.05
CA GLU A 62 2.28 -2.95 5.94
C GLU A 62 2.18 -1.44 5.72
N ARG A 63 3.32 -0.75 5.61
CA ARG A 63 3.36 0.69 5.31
C ARG A 63 2.68 1.00 3.97
N GLN A 64 2.95 0.21 2.94
CA GLN A 64 2.33 0.37 1.63
C GLN A 64 0.82 0.07 1.68
N TRP A 65 0.40 -0.93 2.46
CA TRP A 65 -1.00 -1.25 2.67
C TRP A 65 -1.74 -0.09 3.35
N LEU A 66 -1.18 0.45 4.44
CA LEU A 66 -1.72 1.62 5.14
C LEU A 66 -1.79 2.86 4.24
N ALA A 67 -0.78 3.06 3.38
CA ALA A 67 -0.77 4.17 2.44
C ALA A 67 -1.87 4.07 1.36
N ARG A 68 -2.39 2.86 1.09
CA ARG A 68 -3.49 2.62 0.14
C ARG A 68 -4.87 2.66 0.79
N GLN A 69 -4.95 2.66 2.11
CA GLN A 69 -6.23 2.75 2.81
C GLN A 69 -6.91 4.09 2.51
N PRO A 70 -8.25 4.08 2.34
CA PRO A 70 -8.99 5.30 2.12
C PRO A 70 -8.87 6.21 3.34
N LYS A 71 -8.62 7.50 3.11
CA LYS A 71 -8.51 8.50 4.18
C LYS A 71 -9.82 9.28 4.31
N PRO A 72 -10.20 9.73 5.51
CA PRO A 72 -11.36 10.60 5.65
C PRO A 72 -11.15 11.87 4.81
N CYS A 73 -12.20 12.30 4.12
CA CYS A 73 -12.19 13.51 3.31
C CYS A 73 -11.99 14.72 4.24
N GLU A 74 -10.92 15.49 4.03
CA GLU A 74 -10.59 16.66 4.86
C GLU A 74 -11.67 17.76 4.80
N THR A 75 -12.37 17.89 3.67
CA THR A 75 -13.43 18.91 3.51
C THR A 75 -14.67 18.62 4.35
N CYS A 76 -15.04 17.35 4.53
CA CYS A 76 -16.26 16.96 5.26
C CYS A 76 -15.99 16.08 6.49
N ASN A 77 -14.71 15.90 6.86
CA ASN A 77 -14.23 15.07 7.96
C ASN A 77 -14.87 13.67 8.02
N GLY A 78 -14.94 12.97 6.88
CA GLY A 78 -15.57 11.64 6.85
C GLY A 78 -17.09 11.63 6.66
N GLY A 79 -17.78 12.76 6.82
CA GLY A 79 -19.24 12.80 6.87
C GLY A 79 -19.95 12.65 5.52
N GLY A 80 -19.25 12.89 4.39
CA GLY A 80 -19.81 12.82 3.04
C GLY A 80 -20.82 13.93 2.69
N LYS A 81 -21.25 14.74 3.65
CA LYS A 81 -22.22 15.82 3.44
C LYS A 81 -21.51 17.14 3.13
N CYS A 82 -22.13 17.98 2.31
CA CYS A 82 -21.66 19.35 2.09
C CYS A 82 -21.74 20.13 3.41
N VAL A 83 -20.62 20.78 3.80
CA VAL A 83 -20.51 21.51 5.07
C VAL A 83 -21.40 22.74 5.07
N ALA A 84 -21.42 23.52 3.99
CA ALA A 84 -22.20 24.76 3.91
C ALA A 84 -23.72 24.57 4.09
N CYS A 85 -24.30 23.50 3.54
CA CYS A 85 -25.74 23.23 3.67
C CYS A 85 -26.07 22.06 4.60
N SER A 86 -25.06 21.48 5.26
CA SER A 86 -25.17 20.29 6.11
C SER A 86 -25.93 19.13 5.46
N GLY A 87 -25.72 18.92 4.15
CA GLY A 87 -26.38 17.85 3.41
C GLY A 87 -27.74 18.18 2.80
N LYS A 88 -28.31 19.37 3.06
CA LYS A 88 -29.67 19.71 2.62
C LYS A 88 -29.75 20.08 1.14
N GLY A 89 -28.63 20.48 0.53
CA GLY A 89 -28.58 21.00 -0.84
C GLY A 89 -29.17 22.40 -1.00
N THR A 90 -29.71 22.98 0.07
CA THR A 90 -30.33 24.30 0.09
C THR A 90 -29.85 25.11 1.30
N ALA A 91 -29.88 26.44 1.15
CA ALA A 91 -29.60 27.41 2.20
C ALA A 91 -30.71 28.47 2.19
N PHE A 92 -30.89 29.16 3.31
CA PHE A 92 -31.84 30.27 3.36
C PHE A 92 -31.11 31.59 3.12
N ALA A 93 -31.64 32.40 2.21
CA ALA A 93 -31.23 33.78 2.04
C ALA A 93 -32.33 34.71 2.58
N MET A 94 -31.91 35.80 3.21
CA MET A 94 -32.81 36.84 3.71
C MET A 94 -32.71 38.05 2.78
N PHE A 95 -33.83 38.40 2.15
CA PHE A 95 -33.95 39.57 1.30
C PHE A 95 -34.61 40.69 2.10
N LEU A 96 -33.88 41.77 2.33
CA LEU A 96 -34.37 42.92 3.11
C LEU A 96 -35.20 43.84 2.23
N ALA A 97 -36.30 44.35 2.78
CA ALA A 97 -37.11 45.38 2.14
C ALA A 97 -36.43 46.75 2.32
N PRO A 98 -36.31 47.56 1.25
CA PRO A 98 -35.70 48.88 1.33
C PRO A 98 -36.58 49.88 2.10
N ALA A 99 -37.89 49.66 2.14
CA ALA A 99 -38.85 50.44 2.92
C ALA A 99 -39.99 49.53 3.40
N VAL A 100 -40.66 49.93 4.49
CA VAL A 100 -41.91 49.30 4.95
C VAL A 100 -43.04 50.04 4.26
N ASP A 101 -43.64 49.42 3.26
CA ASP A 101 -44.81 49.93 2.56
C ASP A 101 -46.08 49.23 3.05
N ASP A 102 -47.07 50.01 3.48
CA ASP A 102 -48.40 49.48 3.84
C ASP A 102 -49.14 48.94 2.60
N GLY A 103 -48.67 49.32 1.41
CA GLY A 103 -49.21 48.96 0.10
C GLY A 103 -48.61 47.69 -0.47
N GLY A 104 -48.61 46.59 0.29
CA GLY A 104 -48.33 45.21 -0.14
C GLY A 104 -47.59 45.02 -1.45
N SER A 105 -46.36 45.54 -1.58
CA SER A 105 -45.62 45.37 -2.82
C SER A 105 -45.37 43.88 -3.06
N SER A 106 -45.61 43.45 -4.30
CA SER A 106 -45.47 42.05 -4.73
C SER A 106 -44.01 41.58 -4.81
N PHE A 107 -43.07 42.33 -4.23
CA PHE A 107 -41.68 41.93 -4.16
C PHE A 107 -41.54 40.79 -3.15
N ASN A 108 -40.91 39.71 -3.57
CA ASN A 108 -40.61 38.53 -2.75
C ASN A 108 -39.53 38.85 -1.71
N MET A 109 -39.85 39.70 -0.74
CA MET A 109 -39.02 40.04 0.40
C MET A 109 -39.03 38.88 1.43
N GLY A 110 -38.11 38.92 2.38
CA GLY A 110 -38.04 37.98 3.50
C GLY A 110 -37.16 36.76 3.24
N ARG A 111 -37.42 35.68 3.98
CA ARG A 111 -36.60 34.46 3.95
C ARG A 111 -37.01 33.57 2.77
N LYS A 112 -36.10 33.34 1.82
CA LYS A 112 -36.33 32.46 0.67
C LYS A 112 -35.29 31.34 0.64
N LEU A 113 -35.70 30.19 0.12
CA LEU A 113 -34.84 29.04 -0.04
C LEU A 113 -34.00 29.19 -1.31
N GLN A 114 -32.71 28.89 -1.21
CA GLN A 114 -31.72 29.01 -2.27
C GLN A 114 -30.95 27.70 -2.43
N GLY A 115 -30.47 27.42 -3.63
CA GLY A 115 -29.58 26.27 -3.85
C GLY A 115 -28.20 26.52 -3.24
N CYS A 116 -27.59 25.48 -2.66
CA CYS A 116 -26.23 25.57 -2.14
C CYS A 116 -25.20 25.45 -3.26
N GLU A 117 -24.48 26.54 -3.55
CA GLU A 117 -23.49 26.61 -4.63
C GLU A 117 -22.33 25.62 -4.47
N GLU A 118 -21.85 25.39 -3.25
CA GLU A 118 -20.71 24.50 -2.99
C GLU A 118 -20.96 23.04 -3.41
N CYS A 119 -22.24 22.63 -3.47
CA CYS A 119 -22.62 21.27 -3.88
C CYS A 119 -23.39 21.24 -5.20
N GLY A 120 -23.24 22.28 -6.03
CA GLY A 120 -23.78 22.37 -7.40
C GLY A 120 -25.21 22.93 -7.50
N GLY A 121 -25.73 23.51 -6.42
CA GLY A 121 -26.95 24.31 -6.45
C GLY A 121 -26.70 25.70 -7.05
N CYS A 122 -27.76 26.48 -7.23
CA CYS A 122 -27.65 27.85 -7.75
C CYS A 122 -28.29 28.84 -6.77
N ARG A 123 -27.60 29.96 -6.48
CA ARG A 123 -28.24 31.13 -5.86
C ARG A 123 -29.07 31.81 -6.93
N GLN A 124 -30.37 31.60 -6.85
CA GLN A 124 -31.29 32.22 -7.76
C GLN A 124 -31.79 33.49 -7.13
N ASN A 125 -31.77 34.57 -7.91
CA ASN A 125 -32.51 35.76 -7.52
C ASN A 125 -34.01 35.42 -7.38
N ILE A 126 -34.76 36.37 -6.87
CA ILE A 126 -36.19 36.28 -6.54
C ILE A 126 -37.08 35.60 -7.61
N VAL A 127 -36.69 35.60 -8.89
CA VAL A 127 -37.54 35.17 -10.04
C VAL A 127 -37.13 33.81 -10.66
N GLY A 128 -36.17 33.07 -10.08
CA GLY A 128 -35.67 31.80 -10.65
C GLY A 128 -36.36 30.51 -10.14
N GLN A 129 -36.34 29.44 -10.95
CA GLN A 129 -36.81 28.09 -10.56
C GLN A 129 -35.77 27.35 -9.69
N LEU A 130 -36.04 27.15 -8.39
CA LEU A 130 -35.08 26.63 -7.41
C LEU A 130 -34.28 25.42 -7.89
N ARG A 131 -32.98 25.59 -8.12
CA ARG A 131 -32.04 24.51 -8.42
C ARG A 131 -31.32 24.09 -7.14
N GLN A 132 -31.87 23.07 -6.50
CA GLN A 132 -31.27 22.45 -5.32
C GLN A 132 -29.91 21.83 -5.67
N GLY A 133 -28.93 22.02 -4.79
CA GLY A 133 -27.63 21.35 -4.87
C GLY A 133 -27.71 19.91 -4.40
N SER A 134 -26.69 19.11 -4.68
CA SER A 134 -26.69 17.68 -4.35
C SER A 134 -26.70 17.37 -2.84
N GLY A 135 -26.28 18.33 -2.01
CA GLY A 135 -26.04 18.12 -0.58
C GLY A 135 -24.82 17.23 -0.28
N LYS A 136 -24.17 16.64 -1.30
CA LYS A 136 -22.99 15.80 -1.14
C LYS A 136 -21.74 16.66 -1.12
N CYS A 137 -20.71 16.22 -0.39
CA CYS A 137 -19.41 16.87 -0.43
C CYS A 137 -18.79 16.74 -1.83
N ALA A 138 -18.43 17.85 -2.46
CA ALA A 138 -17.87 17.87 -3.82
C ALA A 138 -16.50 17.18 -3.92
N ALA A 139 -15.68 17.23 -2.85
CA ALA A 139 -14.34 16.65 -2.86
C ALA A 139 -14.33 15.11 -2.88
N CYS A 140 -15.28 14.49 -2.17
CA CYS A 140 -15.39 13.01 -2.10
C CYS A 140 -16.67 12.48 -2.75
N ASN A 141 -17.42 13.30 -3.46
CA ASN A 141 -18.71 12.97 -4.09
C ASN A 141 -19.74 12.28 -3.18
N GLY A 142 -19.69 12.56 -1.88
CA GLY A 142 -20.61 11.97 -0.90
C GLY A 142 -20.11 10.71 -0.20
N HIS A 143 -18.93 10.18 -0.57
CA HIS A 143 -18.40 8.95 0.03
C HIS A 143 -17.84 9.15 1.44
N GLY A 144 -17.47 10.38 1.80
CA GLY A 144 -16.82 10.69 3.08
C GLY A 144 -15.35 10.28 3.14
N MET A 145 -14.89 9.38 2.28
CA MET A 145 -13.49 8.97 2.19
C MET A 145 -12.92 9.25 0.80
N ILE A 146 -11.61 9.48 0.74
CA ILE A 146 -10.84 9.70 -0.48
C ILE A 146 -9.81 8.58 -0.59
N TRP A 147 -9.80 7.92 -1.75
CA TRP A 147 -8.77 6.95 -2.07
C TRP A 147 -7.52 7.69 -2.54
N PRO A 148 -6.35 7.46 -1.93
CA PRO A 148 -5.12 8.08 -2.39
C PRO A 148 -4.82 7.61 -3.82
N GLU A 149 -4.52 8.54 -4.73
CA GLU A 149 -4.08 8.18 -6.09
C GLU A 149 -2.75 7.44 -5.97
N THR A 150 -2.77 6.12 -6.14
CA THR A 150 -1.53 5.36 -6.24
C THR A 150 -0.85 5.75 -7.55
N VAL A 151 0.37 6.29 -7.45
CA VAL A 151 1.21 6.76 -8.58
C VAL A 151 1.50 5.66 -9.63
N THR A 152 1.02 4.44 -9.38
CA THR A 152 1.30 3.22 -10.15
C THR A 152 0.52 3.09 -11.44
N SER A 153 -0.51 3.90 -11.68
CA SER A 153 -1.10 3.97 -13.00
C SER A 153 -0.53 5.21 -13.69
N PRO A 154 0.49 5.09 -14.57
CA PRO A 154 0.74 6.16 -15.52
C PRO A 154 -0.59 6.34 -16.24
N LYS A 155 -1.30 7.43 -15.91
CA LYS A 155 -2.54 7.81 -16.60
C LYS A 155 -2.14 7.80 -18.05
N SER A 156 -2.50 6.71 -18.77
CA SER A 156 -2.10 6.56 -20.17
C SER A 156 -2.67 7.83 -20.77
N ARG A 157 -1.80 8.75 -21.19
CA ARG A 157 -2.24 9.91 -21.93
C ARG A 157 -2.80 9.25 -23.18
N ARG A 158 -4.11 8.96 -23.18
CA ARG A 158 -4.88 8.76 -24.38
C ARG A 158 -4.76 10.12 -25.04
N PHE A 159 -3.68 10.26 -25.80
CA PHE A 159 -3.57 11.23 -26.84
C PHE A 159 -4.83 10.98 -27.66
N ASN A 160 -5.85 11.80 -27.46
CA ASN A 160 -6.97 11.87 -28.37
C ASN A 160 -6.36 12.40 -29.67
N VAL A 161 -5.79 11.49 -30.46
CA VAL A 161 -5.53 11.71 -31.87
C VAL A 161 -6.91 11.58 -32.53
N THR A 162 -7.72 12.62 -32.38
CA THR A 162 -8.86 12.84 -33.26
C THR A 162 -8.31 13.34 -34.59
N GLY A 163 -7.84 12.41 -35.43
CA GLY A 163 -7.38 12.72 -36.78
C GLY A 163 -6.71 11.50 -37.44
N PHE A 164 -7.31 10.99 -38.52
CA PHE A 164 -6.98 9.77 -39.28
C PHE A 164 -7.39 8.46 -38.55
N GLY A 165 -8.49 7.78 -38.84
CA GLY A 165 -9.05 7.48 -40.16
C GLY A 165 -8.27 6.34 -40.80
N MET A 166 -8.64 5.06 -40.56
CA MET A 166 -8.56 3.94 -41.51
C MET A 166 -9.01 2.59 -40.91
N VAL A 167 -10.09 2.07 -41.51
CA VAL A 167 -10.49 0.67 -41.80
C VAL A 167 -10.36 -0.45 -40.76
N ASN A 168 -11.51 -1.09 -40.53
CA ASN A 168 -11.73 -2.33 -39.79
C ASN A 168 -10.88 -3.48 -40.34
N GLY A 169 -10.11 -4.13 -39.46
CA GLY A 169 -9.53 -5.45 -39.68
C GLY A 169 -9.86 -6.32 -38.48
N GLU A 170 -10.88 -7.17 -38.61
CA GLU A 170 -11.20 -8.22 -37.65
C GLU A 170 -10.05 -9.24 -37.62
N VAL A 171 -9.28 -9.27 -36.54
CA VAL A 171 -8.31 -10.35 -36.29
C VAL A 171 -8.79 -11.10 -35.05
N GLY A 172 -9.27 -12.31 -35.30
CA GLY A 172 -9.95 -13.16 -34.32
C GLY A 172 -9.11 -13.48 -33.10
N SER A 173 -9.74 -13.37 -31.92
CA SER A 173 -9.20 -13.82 -30.65
C SER A 173 -9.01 -15.35 -30.63
N PRO A 174 -7.81 -15.85 -30.28
CA PRO A 174 -7.64 -17.27 -29.98
C PRO A 174 -8.33 -17.60 -28.65
N LYS A 175 -9.25 -18.57 -28.69
CA LYS A 175 -9.91 -19.14 -27.50
C LYS A 175 -8.85 -19.85 -26.65
N SER A 176 -8.53 -19.32 -25.48
CA SER A 176 -7.71 -20.06 -24.51
C SER A 176 -8.54 -21.20 -23.92
N GLN A 177 -8.17 -22.44 -24.24
CA GLN A 177 -8.72 -23.61 -23.58
C GLN A 177 -8.09 -23.73 -22.19
N THR A 178 -8.91 -23.54 -21.17
CA THR A 178 -8.58 -23.82 -19.77
C THR A 178 -8.61 -25.34 -19.56
N LEU A 179 -7.45 -25.97 -19.44
CA LEU A 179 -7.34 -27.35 -18.98
C LEU A 179 -7.44 -27.38 -17.46
N HIS A 180 -8.48 -28.04 -16.95
CA HIS A 180 -8.64 -28.31 -15.53
C HIS A 180 -7.80 -29.54 -15.12
N PRO A 181 -7.04 -29.49 -14.02
CA PRO A 181 -6.33 -30.66 -13.51
C PRO A 181 -7.29 -31.66 -12.85
N LEU A 182 -7.13 -32.94 -13.19
CA LEU A 182 -7.81 -34.07 -12.56
C LEU A 182 -7.19 -34.35 -11.19
N SER A 183 -8.01 -34.39 -10.15
CA SER A 183 -7.62 -34.80 -8.80
C SER A 183 -7.35 -36.30 -8.73
N PRO A 184 -6.27 -36.74 -8.04
CA PRO A 184 -6.07 -38.16 -7.72
C PRO A 184 -6.92 -38.58 -6.51
N MET A 185 -7.42 -39.82 -6.55
CA MET A 185 -8.05 -40.54 -5.43
C MET A 185 -7.03 -41.19 -4.52
#